data_AF-A0A0G1WU74-F1
#
_entry.id   AF-A0A0G1WU74-F1
#
_cell.length_a   1.000
_cell.length_b   1.000
_cell.length_c   1.000
_cell.angle_alpha   90.00
_cell.angle_beta   90.00
_cell.angle_gamma   90.00
#
_symmetry.space_group_name_H-M   'P 1'
#
loop_
_entity.id
_entity.type
_entity.pdbx_description
1 polymer ?
#
loop_
_entity_poly.entity_id
_entity_poly.type
_entity_poly.pdbx_seq_one_letter_code
_entity_poly.pdbx_strand_id
1 'polypeptide(L)'
;MTSSKNKPHDLPKSEQSSVVAVDLLQSTAPKITEAPKRKGLFTWGKIFVYIFTIFTFTGSFFTYKAFSSINTIIEPAVATPLIDQLGFLVSNDSKPLKGQENGRINFLLLGMGGKNHPGGLLTDTIMVASLDTESKALALINIPRDLVYDFGAPNYYRKINNGFALGEQQKYPGGGGAYMSEVVAEVIGQPVHYTLSMDFEGFRRIVDDL
;
A
#
# COMPACT_ATOMS: atom_id res chain seq x y z
N MET A 1 -69.28 65.47 50.88
CA MET A 1 -70.32 64.45 51.10
C MET A 1 -69.84 63.17 50.42
N THR A 2 -69.14 62.32 51.16
CA THR A 2 -68.25 61.29 50.63
C THR A 2 -68.84 59.88 50.82
N SER A 3 -68.98 59.24 49.67
CA SER A 3 -69.21 57.84 49.30
C SER A 3 -69.21 56.76 50.40
N SER A 4 -70.31 56.01 50.39
CA SER A 4 -70.61 54.81 51.17
C SER A 4 -69.71 53.62 50.78
N LYS A 5 -69.23 52.93 51.82
CA LYS A 5 -68.47 51.67 51.76
C LYS A 5 -69.24 50.59 51.01
N ASN A 6 -68.55 49.85 50.13
CA ASN A 6 -69.00 48.55 49.65
C ASN A 6 -67.99 47.48 50.11
N LYS A 7 -68.50 46.47 50.82
CA LYS A 7 -67.75 45.39 51.48
C LYS A 7 -67.63 44.22 50.51
N PRO A 8 -66.45 43.62 50.26
CA PRO A 8 -66.39 42.37 49.52
C PRO A 8 -67.01 41.24 50.37
N HIS A 9 -67.84 40.46 49.70
CA HIS A 9 -68.66 39.38 50.23
C HIS A 9 -67.78 38.14 50.36
N ASP A 10 -67.45 37.73 51.59
CA ASP A 10 -66.72 36.47 51.82
C ASP A 10 -67.63 35.29 51.44
N LEU A 11 -67.12 34.42 50.57
CA LEU A 11 -67.81 33.21 50.09
C LEU A 11 -67.91 32.15 51.21
N PRO A 12 -68.95 31.31 51.22
CA PRO A 12 -69.21 30.34 52.29
C PRO A 12 -68.18 29.20 52.36
N LYS A 13 -67.83 28.78 53.58
CA LYS A 13 -66.79 27.78 53.95
C LYS A 13 -66.84 26.42 53.23
N SER A 14 -67.95 26.05 52.59
CA SER A 14 -68.09 24.78 51.86
C SER A 14 -67.28 24.74 50.57
N GLU A 15 -67.09 25.89 49.89
CA GLU A 15 -66.31 25.97 48.65
C GLU A 15 -64.80 26.03 48.91
N GLN A 16 -64.36 26.51 50.08
CA GLN A 16 -62.94 26.51 50.43
C GLN A 16 -62.38 25.10 50.63
N SER A 17 -63.20 24.15 51.10
CA SER A 17 -62.75 22.77 51.33
C SER A 17 -62.56 21.99 50.01
N SER A 18 -63.41 22.23 49.02
CA SER A 18 -63.26 21.66 47.68
C SER A 18 -62.11 22.32 46.90
N VAL A 19 -61.92 23.63 47.04
CA VAL A 19 -60.79 24.34 46.41
C VAL A 19 -59.45 23.87 46.99
N VAL A 20 -59.35 23.68 48.32
CA VAL A 20 -58.14 23.15 48.96
C VAL A 20 -57.91 21.67 48.62
N ALA A 21 -58.96 20.85 48.52
CA ALA A 21 -58.82 19.45 48.10
C ALA A 21 -58.34 19.32 46.65
N VAL A 22 -58.81 20.20 45.75
CA VAL A 22 -58.35 20.25 44.36
C VAL A 22 -56.87 20.67 44.28
N ASP A 23 -56.46 21.64 45.09
CA ASP A 23 -55.07 22.13 45.12
C ASP A 23 -54.09 21.08 45.69
N LEU A 24 -54.54 20.28 46.68
CA LEU A 24 -53.75 19.19 47.25
C LEU A 24 -53.60 17.99 46.30
N LEU A 25 -54.60 17.72 45.47
CA LEU A 25 -54.52 16.69 44.42
C LEU A 25 -53.62 17.13 43.25
N GLN A 26 -53.56 18.42 42.95
CA GLN A 26 -52.69 18.96 41.92
C GLN A 26 -51.22 19.05 42.37
N SER A 27 -51.00 19.24 43.67
CA SER A 27 -49.68 19.30 44.32
C SER A 27 -49.00 17.93 44.44
N THR A 28 -49.78 16.84 44.55
CA THR A 28 -49.26 15.47 44.67
C THR A 28 -49.05 14.75 43.34
N ALA A 29 -49.45 15.35 42.22
CA ALA A 29 -49.13 14.82 40.90
C ALA A 29 -47.61 14.93 40.67
N PRO A 30 -46.88 13.82 40.45
CA PRO A 30 -45.45 13.89 40.17
C PRO A 30 -45.25 14.75 38.92
N LYS A 31 -44.40 15.78 39.01
CA LYS A 31 -43.91 16.52 37.84
C LYS A 31 -43.31 15.50 36.89
N ILE A 32 -44.05 15.15 35.84
CA ILE A 32 -43.55 14.32 34.75
C ILE A 32 -42.40 15.12 34.15
N THR A 33 -41.20 14.74 34.55
CA THR A 33 -39.98 15.34 34.02
C THR A 33 -39.90 14.81 32.61
N GLU A 34 -40.19 15.65 31.60
CA GLU A 34 -40.04 15.26 30.21
C GLU A 34 -38.62 14.72 30.02
N ALA A 35 -38.52 13.45 29.60
CA ALA A 35 -37.23 12.83 29.33
C ALA A 35 -36.47 13.72 28.32
N PRO A 36 -35.16 13.97 28.53
CA PRO A 36 -34.41 14.81 27.62
C PRO A 36 -34.55 14.24 26.22
N LYS A 37 -35.09 15.05 25.27
CA LYS A 37 -35.15 14.69 23.86
C LYS A 37 -33.73 14.31 23.43
N ARG A 38 -33.46 13.00 23.33
CA ARG A 38 -32.21 12.45 22.83
C ARG A 38 -32.04 12.99 21.41
N LYS A 39 -31.28 14.08 21.25
CA LYS A 39 -30.82 14.52 19.93
C LYS A 39 -29.95 13.38 19.41
N GLY A 40 -30.57 12.57 18.57
CA GLY A 40 -30.20 11.18 18.36
C GLY A 40 -28.81 11.03 17.78
N LEU A 41 -28.12 9.99 18.22
CA LEU A 41 -26.91 9.38 17.64
C LEU A 41 -26.95 9.31 16.08
N PHE A 42 -28.14 9.38 15.49
CA PHE A 42 -28.42 9.38 14.06
C PHE A 42 -27.84 10.57 13.28
N THR A 43 -27.73 11.78 13.86
CA THR A 43 -27.09 12.91 13.17
C THR A 43 -25.56 12.76 13.10
N TRP A 44 -24.94 12.21 14.15
CA TRP A 44 -23.50 11.90 14.15
C TRP A 44 -23.17 10.75 13.20
N GLY A 45 -24.05 9.76 13.07
CA GLY A 45 -23.94 8.72 12.04
C GLY A 45 -23.93 9.30 10.62
N LYS A 46 -24.79 10.29 10.32
CA LYS A 46 -24.80 10.96 9.00
C LYS A 46 -23.54 11.77 8.73
N ILE A 47 -23.01 12.46 9.74
CA ILE A 47 -21.74 13.20 9.64
C ILE A 47 -20.57 12.24 9.39
N PHE A 48 -20.52 11.12 10.10
CA PHE A 48 -19.49 10.10 9.93
C PHE A 48 -19.54 9.48 8.52
N VAL A 49 -20.74 9.19 8.00
CA VAL A 49 -20.92 8.71 6.62
C VAL A 49 -20.45 9.76 5.61
N TYR A 50 -20.74 11.05 5.82
CA TYR A 50 -20.28 12.12 4.94
C TYR A 50 -18.75 12.24 4.93
N ILE A 51 -18.10 12.21 6.10
CA ILE A 51 -16.64 12.27 6.22
C ILE A 51 -16.00 11.04 5.55
N PHE A 52 -16.57 9.85 5.78
CA PHE A 52 -16.10 8.62 5.15
C PHE A 52 -16.20 8.67 3.63
N THR A 53 -17.31 9.21 3.10
CA THR A 53 -17.51 9.35 1.65
C THR A 53 -16.52 10.34 1.04
N ILE A 54 -16.22 11.45 1.71
CA ILE A 54 -15.18 12.40 1.29
C ILE A 54 -13.81 11.75 1.34
N PHE A 55 -13.51 10.99 2.39
CA PHE A 55 -12.23 10.28 2.55
C PHE A 55 -12.02 9.25 1.44
N THR A 56 -13.03 8.46 1.08
CA THR A 56 -12.92 7.50 -0.04
C THR A 56 -12.79 8.18 -1.39
N PHE A 57 -13.47 9.31 -1.62
CA PHE A 57 -13.34 10.07 -2.86
C PHE A 57 -11.95 10.71 -2.99
N THR A 58 -11.44 11.31 -1.91
CA THR A 58 -10.13 11.96 -1.86
C THR A 58 -9.01 10.93 -1.97
N GLY A 59 -9.16 9.79 -1.27
CA GLY A 59 -8.25 8.64 -1.38
C GLY A 59 -8.25 8.06 -2.79
N SER A 60 -9.42 7.89 -3.42
CA SER A 60 -9.52 7.40 -4.80
C SER A 60 -8.88 8.37 -5.80
N PHE A 61 -9.03 9.69 -5.59
CA PHE A 61 -8.40 10.71 -6.41
C PHE A 61 -6.87 10.72 -6.27
N PHE A 62 -6.35 10.58 -5.04
CA PHE A 62 -4.92 10.46 -4.78
C PHE A 62 -4.34 9.15 -5.38
N THR A 63 -5.02 8.02 -5.20
CA THR A 63 -4.64 6.74 -5.80
C THR A 63 -4.68 6.80 -7.33
N TYR A 64 -5.68 7.45 -7.92
CA TYR A 64 -5.76 7.65 -9.36
C TYR A 64 -4.58 8.50 -9.89
N LYS A 65 -4.23 9.59 -9.20
CA LYS A 65 -3.06 10.43 -9.52
C LYS A 65 -1.76 9.65 -9.41
N ALA A 66 -1.57 8.88 -8.33
CA ALA A 66 -0.41 8.01 -8.15
C ALA A 66 -0.31 6.93 -9.25
N PHE A 67 -1.41 6.23 -9.53
CA PHE A 67 -1.48 5.19 -10.57
C PHE A 67 -1.26 5.75 -11.98
N SER A 68 -1.80 6.94 -12.28
CA SER A 68 -1.57 7.61 -13.57
C SER A 68 -0.13 8.09 -13.76
N SER A 69 0.56 8.42 -12.65
CA SER A 69 1.98 8.78 -12.68
C SER A 69 2.86 7.56 -12.95
N ILE A 70 2.49 6.39 -12.39
CA ILE A 70 3.19 5.12 -12.65
C ILE A 70 3.13 4.74 -14.14
N ASN A 71 1.96 4.88 -14.79
CA ASN A 71 1.77 4.48 -16.19
C ASN A 71 2.40 5.43 -17.22
N THR A 72 2.74 6.67 -16.82
CA THR A 72 3.36 7.66 -17.73
C THR A 72 4.89 7.67 -17.60
N ILE A 73 5.41 7.06 -16.54
CA ILE A 73 6.82 7.15 -16.15
C ILE A 73 7.56 5.84 -16.45
N ILE A 74 6.90 4.68 -16.44
CA ILE A 74 7.55 3.39 -16.69
C ILE A 74 7.12 2.84 -18.06
N GLU A 75 8.08 2.47 -18.92
CA GLU A 75 7.78 1.69 -20.13
C GLU A 75 6.88 0.50 -19.71
N PRO A 76 5.70 0.29 -20.34
CA PRO A 76 4.77 -0.76 -19.92
C PRO A 76 5.38 -2.17 -19.88
N ALA A 77 6.51 -2.38 -20.57
CA ALA A 77 7.29 -3.61 -20.55
C ALA A 77 8.16 -3.82 -19.29
N VAL A 78 8.45 -2.79 -18.51
CA VAL A 78 9.32 -2.85 -17.30
C VAL A 78 8.49 -2.89 -16.01
N ALA A 79 7.38 -2.17 -15.96
CA ALA A 79 6.49 -2.17 -14.79
C ALA A 79 5.71 -3.48 -14.61
N THR A 80 5.26 -4.09 -15.71
CA THR A 80 4.41 -5.28 -15.64
C THR A 80 5.12 -6.52 -15.09
N PRO A 81 6.35 -6.90 -15.54
CA PRO A 81 7.03 -8.05 -14.95
C PRO A 81 7.49 -7.80 -13.51
N LEU A 82 7.77 -6.55 -13.14
CA LEU A 82 8.21 -6.21 -11.79
C LEU A 82 7.06 -6.26 -10.78
N ILE A 83 5.91 -5.67 -11.12
CA ILE A 83 4.73 -5.63 -10.23
C ILE A 83 4.11 -7.02 -10.11
N ASP A 84 4.10 -7.84 -11.17
CA ASP A 84 3.61 -9.22 -11.08
C ASP A 84 4.51 -10.10 -10.20
N GLN A 85 5.82 -9.88 -10.25
CA GLN A 85 6.78 -10.58 -9.37
C GLN A 85 6.69 -10.12 -7.91
N LEU A 86 6.48 -8.83 -7.67
CA LEU A 86 6.34 -8.27 -6.32
C LEU A 86 4.93 -8.49 -5.74
N GLY A 87 3.90 -8.56 -6.58
CA GLY A 87 2.52 -8.84 -6.18
C GLY A 87 2.36 -10.22 -5.55
N PHE A 88 3.21 -11.18 -5.92
CA PHE A 88 3.32 -12.47 -5.27
C PHE A 88 3.85 -12.38 -3.81
N LEU A 89 4.70 -11.41 -3.50
CA LEU A 89 5.24 -11.21 -2.14
C LEU A 89 4.22 -10.56 -1.20
N VAL A 90 3.29 -9.78 -1.76
CA VAL A 90 2.26 -9.02 -1.00
C VAL A 90 0.93 -9.79 -0.92
N SER A 91 0.68 -10.70 -1.85
CA SER A 91 -0.55 -11.52 -1.86
C SER A 91 -0.42 -12.65 -0.84
N ASN A 92 -1.38 -12.75 0.08
CA ASN A 92 -1.48 -13.76 1.15
C ASN A 92 -1.81 -15.18 0.62
N ASP A 93 -1.48 -15.47 -0.64
CA ASP A 93 -1.58 -16.81 -1.21
C ASP A 93 -0.38 -17.62 -0.70
N SER A 94 -0.68 -18.69 0.02
CA SER A 94 0.27 -19.59 0.70
C SER A 94 1.16 -20.41 -0.23
N LYS A 95 1.36 -19.98 -1.48
CA LYS A 95 2.29 -20.63 -2.39
C LYS A 95 3.72 -20.29 -1.93
N PRO A 96 4.57 -21.29 -1.65
CA PRO A 96 5.94 -21.02 -1.21
C PRO A 96 6.71 -20.27 -2.30
N LEU A 97 7.60 -19.37 -1.89
CA LEU A 97 8.51 -18.68 -2.80
C LEU A 97 9.41 -19.70 -3.52
N LYS A 98 9.79 -19.41 -4.77
CA LYS A 98 10.75 -20.25 -5.49
C LYS A 98 12.06 -20.29 -4.70
N GLY A 99 12.55 -21.49 -4.39
CA GLY A 99 13.76 -21.69 -3.58
C GLY A 99 13.54 -21.78 -2.08
N GLN A 100 12.36 -21.40 -1.57
CA GLN A 100 12.04 -21.49 -0.14
C GLN A 100 12.06 -22.94 0.37
N GLU A 101 11.62 -23.88 -0.47
CA GLU A 101 11.68 -25.33 -0.19
C GLU A 101 13.12 -25.87 -0.09
N ASN A 102 14.07 -25.20 -0.73
CA ASN A 102 15.50 -25.57 -0.75
C ASN A 102 16.31 -24.81 0.32
N GLY A 103 15.65 -24.07 1.22
CA GLY A 103 16.30 -23.32 2.30
C GLY A 103 16.99 -22.01 1.86
N ARG A 104 17.05 -21.71 0.57
CA ARG A 104 17.71 -20.51 0.03
C ARG A 104 16.98 -19.89 -1.16
N ILE A 105 16.81 -18.59 -1.11
CA ILE A 105 16.25 -17.80 -2.20
C ILE A 105 17.33 -16.84 -2.72
N ASN A 106 17.62 -16.92 -4.01
CA ASN A 106 18.65 -16.12 -4.67
C ASN A 106 18.01 -15.14 -5.64
N PHE A 107 18.32 -13.85 -5.46
CA PHE A 107 17.90 -12.75 -6.30
C PHE A 107 19.11 -12.22 -7.06
N LEU A 108 18.98 -12.07 -8.37
CA LEU A 108 19.95 -11.39 -9.20
C LEU A 108 19.52 -9.95 -9.41
N LEU A 109 20.40 -9.01 -9.09
CA LEU A 109 20.22 -7.58 -9.26
C LEU A 109 21.19 -7.09 -10.33
N LEU A 110 20.65 -6.52 -11.40
CA LEU A 110 21.40 -6.03 -12.55
C LEU A 110 21.21 -4.52 -12.69
N GLY A 111 22.32 -3.78 -12.73
CA GLY A 111 22.35 -2.35 -12.99
C GLY A 111 22.93 -2.06 -14.37
N MET A 112 22.23 -1.28 -15.18
CA MET A 112 22.61 -0.90 -16.54
C MET A 112 22.74 0.62 -16.71
N GLY A 113 23.60 1.05 -17.62
CA GLY A 113 23.78 2.47 -17.95
C GLY A 113 22.55 3.11 -18.63
N GLY A 114 21.69 2.31 -19.28
CA GLY A 114 20.45 2.76 -19.92
C GLY A 114 20.53 2.83 -21.45
N LYS A 115 19.38 2.61 -22.12
CA LYS A 115 19.26 2.37 -23.57
C LYS A 115 19.68 3.52 -24.49
N ASN A 116 19.85 4.73 -23.96
CA ASN A 116 20.11 5.95 -24.75
C ASN A 116 21.56 6.13 -25.21
N HIS A 117 22.43 5.16 -24.97
CA HIS A 117 23.85 5.21 -25.36
C HIS A 117 24.35 3.88 -25.96
N PRO A 118 25.37 3.91 -26.83
CA PRO A 118 26.04 2.69 -27.30
C PRO A 118 26.56 1.88 -26.10
N GLY A 119 26.16 0.61 -25.99
CA GLY A 119 26.47 -0.23 -24.84
C GLY A 119 25.52 -0.09 -23.65
N GLY A 120 24.38 0.58 -23.82
CA GLY A 120 23.37 0.81 -22.78
C GLY A 120 22.77 -0.43 -22.11
N LEU A 121 22.93 -1.60 -22.74
CA LEU A 121 22.50 -2.91 -22.23
C LEU A 121 23.61 -3.70 -21.55
N LEU A 122 24.81 -3.13 -21.38
CA LEU A 122 25.86 -3.74 -20.57
C LEU A 122 25.50 -3.58 -19.09
N THR A 123 25.67 -4.66 -18.34
CA THR A 123 25.44 -4.66 -16.90
C THR A 123 26.70 -4.21 -16.16
N ASP A 124 26.68 -2.98 -15.65
CA ASP A 124 27.78 -2.42 -14.87
C ASP A 124 27.79 -2.92 -13.43
N THR A 125 26.61 -3.27 -12.92
CA THR A 125 26.43 -3.88 -11.60
C THR A 125 25.77 -5.24 -11.75
N ILE A 126 26.39 -6.27 -11.17
CA ILE A 126 25.87 -7.63 -11.13
C ILE A 126 25.99 -8.08 -9.67
N MET A 127 24.87 -8.16 -8.97
CA MET A 127 24.85 -8.52 -7.55
C MET A 127 23.87 -9.64 -7.30
N VAL A 128 24.29 -10.62 -6.50
CA VAL A 128 23.42 -11.71 -6.03
C VAL A 128 23.10 -11.45 -4.57
N ALA A 129 21.81 -11.36 -4.25
CA ALA A 129 21.32 -11.38 -2.89
C ALA A 129 20.80 -12.79 -2.57
N SER A 130 21.44 -13.46 -1.62
CA SER A 130 21.08 -14.81 -1.17
C SER A 130 20.48 -14.74 0.23
N LEU A 131 19.20 -15.11 0.34
CA LEU A 131 18.46 -15.19 1.58
C LEU A 131 18.41 -16.64 2.05
N ASP A 132 19.02 -16.91 3.20
CA ASP A 132 18.85 -18.16 3.93
C ASP A 132 17.53 -18.12 4.71
N THR A 133 16.58 -18.98 4.34
CA THR A 133 15.24 -18.97 4.95
C THR A 133 15.22 -19.62 6.33
N GLU A 134 16.19 -20.49 6.64
CA GLU A 134 16.29 -21.17 7.93
C GLU A 134 16.95 -20.25 8.96
N SER A 135 18.12 -19.70 8.61
CA SER A 135 18.89 -18.83 9.51
C SER A 135 18.46 -17.36 9.45
N LYS A 136 17.60 -16.99 8.50
CA LYS A 136 17.18 -15.60 8.21
C LYS A 136 18.35 -14.66 7.93
N ALA A 137 19.43 -15.18 7.36
CA ALA A 137 20.61 -14.41 7.00
C ALA A 137 20.56 -13.96 5.54
N LEU A 138 21.00 -12.73 5.27
CA LEU A 138 21.13 -12.19 3.91
C LEU A 138 22.62 -12.04 3.57
N ALA A 139 23.04 -12.66 2.47
CA ALA A 139 24.35 -12.47 1.89
C ALA A 139 24.23 -11.67 0.59
N LEU A 140 25.06 -10.63 0.44
CA LEU A 140 25.18 -9.87 -0.80
C LEU A 140 26.54 -10.16 -1.43
N ILE A 141 26.52 -10.67 -2.65
CA ILE A 141 27.70 -11.08 -3.41
C ILE A 141 27.77 -10.24 -4.67
N ASN A 142 28.84 -9.44 -4.80
CA ASN A 142 29.06 -8.67 -6.01
C ASN A 142 29.88 -9.49 -7.01
N ILE A 143 29.40 -9.62 -8.24
CA ILE A 143 30.11 -10.29 -9.33
C ILE A 143 30.81 -9.22 -10.17
N PRO A 144 32.14 -9.26 -10.31
CA PRO A 144 32.86 -8.28 -11.13
C PRO A 144 32.40 -8.34 -12.59
N ARG A 145 32.01 -7.18 -13.15
CA ARG A 145 31.52 -7.06 -14.54
C ARG A 145 32.52 -7.54 -15.61
N ASP A 146 33.81 -7.51 -15.25
CA ASP A 146 34.94 -7.89 -16.11
C ASP A 146 35.32 -9.37 -15.97
N LEU A 147 34.57 -10.15 -15.17
CA LEU A 147 34.74 -11.60 -15.10
C LEU A 147 34.61 -12.20 -16.49
N VAL A 148 35.61 -12.97 -16.90
CA VAL A 148 35.62 -13.64 -18.20
C VAL A 148 34.73 -14.87 -18.12
N TYR A 149 33.77 -14.97 -19.03
CA TYR A 149 32.80 -16.05 -19.13
C TYR A 149 32.77 -16.61 -20.56
N ASP A 150 32.54 -17.92 -20.66
CA ASP A 150 32.36 -18.63 -21.92
C ASP A 150 30.87 -18.74 -22.24
N PHE A 151 30.42 -18.00 -23.25
CA PHE A 151 29.02 -18.02 -23.68
C PHE A 151 28.69 -19.16 -24.65
N GLY A 152 29.56 -20.18 -24.78
CA GLY A 152 29.31 -21.40 -25.55
C GLY A 152 29.57 -21.27 -27.05
N ALA A 153 30.26 -20.20 -27.49
CA ALA A 153 30.71 -20.04 -28.87
C ALA A 153 32.23 -20.30 -28.98
N PRO A 154 32.70 -21.04 -30.00
CA PRO A 154 34.11 -21.40 -30.13
C PRO A 154 35.03 -20.17 -30.07
N ASN A 155 35.99 -20.17 -29.15
CA ASN A 155 36.95 -19.08 -28.91
C ASN A 155 36.33 -17.72 -28.55
N TYR A 156 35.15 -17.71 -27.92
CA TYR A 156 34.40 -16.49 -27.64
C TYR A 156 34.26 -16.22 -26.14
N TYR A 157 35.39 -15.98 -25.49
CA TYR A 157 35.43 -15.49 -24.13
C TYR A 157 35.10 -14.00 -24.10
N ARG A 158 34.08 -13.64 -23.32
CA ARG A 158 33.68 -12.24 -23.13
C ARG A 158 33.52 -11.92 -21.65
N LYS A 159 33.59 -10.63 -21.35
CA LYS A 159 33.23 -10.11 -20.03
C LYS A 159 31.76 -10.41 -19.76
N ILE A 160 31.46 -10.87 -18.56
CA ILE A 160 30.11 -11.28 -18.13
C ILE A 160 29.07 -10.17 -18.32
N ASN A 161 29.50 -8.90 -18.27
CA ASN A 161 28.62 -7.74 -18.51
C ASN A 161 27.96 -7.70 -19.90
N ASN A 162 28.48 -8.48 -20.86
CA ASN A 162 27.88 -8.64 -22.18
C ASN A 162 26.65 -9.55 -22.16
N GLY A 163 26.47 -10.38 -21.13
CA GLY A 163 25.46 -11.43 -21.12
C GLY A 163 24.05 -10.88 -21.33
N PHE A 164 23.68 -9.80 -20.66
CA PHE A 164 22.35 -9.21 -20.83
C PHE A 164 22.09 -8.80 -22.29
N ALA A 165 23.03 -8.05 -22.89
CA ALA A 165 22.94 -7.63 -24.28
C ALA A 165 22.91 -8.82 -25.26
N LEU A 166 23.67 -9.88 -24.98
CA LEU A 166 23.66 -11.11 -25.78
C LEU A 166 22.30 -11.82 -25.70
N GLY A 167 21.71 -11.95 -24.52
CA GLY A 167 20.40 -12.56 -24.35
C GLY A 167 19.28 -11.79 -25.08
N GLU A 168 19.32 -10.45 -25.03
CA GLU A 168 18.42 -9.59 -25.82
C GLU A 168 18.64 -9.78 -27.32
N GLN A 169 19.89 -9.75 -27.79
CA GLN A 169 20.25 -9.91 -29.20
C GLN A 169 19.80 -11.27 -29.76
N GLN A 170 19.95 -12.32 -28.97
CA GLN A 170 19.58 -13.69 -29.34
C GLN A 170 18.08 -13.98 -29.18
N LYS A 171 17.30 -13.02 -28.64
CA LYS A 171 15.88 -13.21 -28.29
C LYS A 171 15.67 -14.41 -27.37
N TYR A 172 16.54 -14.54 -26.37
CA TYR A 172 16.47 -15.61 -25.40
C TYR A 172 15.09 -15.62 -24.71
N PRO A 173 14.48 -16.78 -24.43
CA PRO A 173 13.19 -16.84 -23.72
C PRO A 173 13.28 -16.14 -22.36
N GLY A 174 12.56 -15.02 -22.20
CA GLY A 174 12.64 -14.17 -20.99
C GLY A 174 13.68 -13.04 -21.05
N GLY A 175 14.31 -12.82 -22.21
CA GLY A 175 15.19 -11.68 -22.48
C GLY A 175 16.58 -11.78 -21.86
N GLY A 176 17.29 -10.65 -21.85
CA GLY A 176 18.65 -10.53 -21.31
C GLY A 176 18.75 -10.86 -19.83
N GLY A 177 17.70 -10.53 -19.05
CA GLY A 177 17.64 -10.83 -17.63
C GLY A 177 17.59 -12.34 -17.35
N ALA A 178 16.75 -13.08 -18.08
CA ALA A 178 16.67 -14.53 -17.94
C ALA A 178 17.98 -15.22 -18.36
N TYR A 179 18.61 -14.75 -19.43
CA TYR A 179 19.90 -15.28 -19.86
C TYR A 179 21.01 -15.00 -18.82
N MET A 180 21.05 -13.79 -18.27
CA MET A 180 21.97 -13.44 -17.19
C MET A 180 21.73 -14.28 -15.93
N SER A 181 20.48 -14.64 -15.63
CA SER A 181 20.13 -15.52 -14.53
C SER A 181 20.78 -16.90 -14.67
N GLU A 182 20.79 -17.47 -15.88
CA GLU A 182 21.44 -18.76 -16.18
C GLU A 182 22.96 -18.67 -16.06
N VAL A 183 23.56 -17.65 -16.70
CA VAL A 183 25.01 -17.38 -16.65
C VAL A 183 25.50 -17.20 -15.22
N VAL A 184 24.80 -16.38 -14.43
CA VAL A 184 25.18 -16.15 -13.03
C VAL A 184 24.97 -17.40 -12.18
N ALA A 185 23.90 -18.17 -12.43
CA ALA A 185 23.65 -19.42 -11.72
C ALA A 185 24.80 -20.41 -11.91
N GLU A 186 25.36 -20.50 -13.12
CA GLU A 186 26.54 -21.31 -13.42
C GLU A 186 27.78 -20.79 -12.67
N VAL A 187 28.03 -19.47 -12.70
CA VAL A 187 29.17 -18.84 -12.02
C VAL A 187 29.16 -19.07 -10.50
N ILE A 188 28.00 -18.95 -9.86
CA ILE A 188 27.88 -19.11 -8.40
C ILE A 188 27.60 -20.57 -7.99
N GLY A 189 27.34 -21.47 -8.94
CA GLY A 189 26.97 -22.86 -8.69
C GLY A 189 25.67 -23.02 -7.90
N GLN A 190 24.75 -22.06 -7.99
CA GLN A 190 23.47 -22.03 -7.26
C GLN A 190 22.36 -21.47 -8.15
N PRO A 191 21.12 -21.95 -8.02
CA PRO A 191 20.01 -21.46 -8.83
C PRO A 191 19.67 -20.01 -8.51
N VAL A 192 19.47 -19.19 -9.53
CA VAL A 192 18.90 -17.84 -9.41
C VAL A 192 17.39 -17.93 -9.60
N HIS A 193 16.61 -17.42 -8.65
CA HIS A 193 15.16 -17.61 -8.61
C HIS A 193 14.39 -16.40 -9.14
N TYR A 194 14.95 -15.21 -8.91
CA TYR A 194 14.35 -13.93 -9.26
C TYR A 194 15.42 -13.03 -9.86
N THR A 195 15.06 -12.24 -10.87
CA THR A 195 15.98 -11.29 -11.51
C THR A 195 15.34 -9.92 -11.59
N LEU A 196 16.01 -8.93 -11.03
CA LEU A 196 15.69 -7.52 -11.15
C LEU A 196 16.72 -6.85 -12.04
N SER A 197 16.26 -6.17 -13.09
CA SER A 197 17.12 -5.37 -13.97
C SER A 197 16.64 -3.94 -13.96
N MET A 198 17.55 -3.00 -13.75
CA MET A 198 17.25 -1.58 -13.61
C MET A 198 18.31 -0.73 -14.31
N ASP A 199 17.88 0.36 -14.93
CA ASP A 199 18.78 1.37 -15.47
C ASP A 199 18.99 2.53 -14.48
N PHE A 200 19.93 3.41 -14.82
CA PHE A 200 20.27 4.56 -13.98
C PHE A 200 19.08 5.48 -13.70
N GLU A 201 18.18 5.65 -14.67
CA GLU A 201 17.00 6.50 -14.49
C GLU A 201 15.97 5.84 -13.55
N GLY A 202 15.74 4.54 -13.67
CA GLY A 202 14.95 3.77 -12.71
C GLY A 202 15.51 3.87 -11.30
N PHE A 203 16.83 3.75 -11.13
CA PHE A 203 17.48 3.90 -9.83
C PHE A 203 17.25 5.30 -9.24
N ARG A 204 17.45 6.35 -10.05
CA ARG A 204 17.23 7.74 -9.62
C ARG A 204 15.81 7.95 -9.07
N ARG A 205 14.81 7.43 -9.77
CA ARG A 205 13.41 7.59 -9.36
C ARG A 205 13.11 6.91 -8.03
N ILE A 206 13.64 5.71 -7.80
CA ILE A 206 13.49 5.03 -6.50
C ILE A 206 14.12 5.87 -5.39
N VAL A 207 15.28 6.47 -5.61
CA VAL A 207 15.93 7.33 -4.62
C VAL A 207 15.14 8.61 -4.37
N ASP A 208 14.56 9.22 -5.42
CA ASP A 208 13.76 10.44 -5.30
C ASP A 208 12.43 10.20 -4.57
N ASP A 209 11.89 8.98 -4.61
CA ASP A 209 10.63 8.57 -3.96
C ASP A 209 10.77 8.09 -2.50
N LEU A 210 12.00 7.94 -1.98
CA LEU A 210 12.32 7.50 -0.61
C LEU A 210 12.55 8.69 0.34
#